data_AF-A0A809RF98-F1
#
_entry.id   AF-A0A809RF98-F1
#
_cell.length_a   1.000
_cell.length_b   1.000
_cell.length_c   1.000
_cell.angle_alpha   90.00
_cell.angle_beta   90.00
_cell.angle_gamma   90.00
#
_symmetry.space_group_name_H-M   'P 1'
#
loop_
_entity.id
_entity.type
_entity.pdbx_description
1 polymer ?
#
loop_
_entity_poly.entity_id
_entity_poly.type
_entity_poly.pdbx_seq_one_letter_code
_entity_poly.pdbx_strand_id
1 'polypeptide(L)'
;MQDNLRNIQSAIKEHYYTQRDAATFYLYALLMPPLIYLLLAISVHYDLAWYWIVLLIGPPLGRWAIATHELFHIPGPHPLWVRALPITFSPFNVGWDEYRAEHLGHHKHTANPQDPEWWRIGGGHLRSFLGCLFVSEGAAYHHLKANGWKLNRWWLYRNILFWSIFYLAGWEFIQFWIGLRTAYAIQDWIFNHYLHYQHKEYGTYRVTLPKWLEWISKIIYGKYTIDATLFHDIHHGNANIAVWNLKTVAQKHDAFKLQ
;
A
#
# COMPACT_ATOMS: atom_id res chain seq x y z
N MET A 1 -4.35 16.60 -34.46
CA MET A 1 -4.69 16.36 -33.03
C MET A 1 -4.94 14.88 -32.74
N GLN A 2 -5.78 14.17 -33.52
CA GLN A 2 -6.05 12.73 -33.30
C GLN A 2 -4.82 11.82 -33.45
N ASP A 3 -3.93 12.09 -34.41
CA ASP A 3 -2.70 11.29 -34.59
C ASP A 3 -1.72 11.44 -33.42
N ASN A 4 -1.59 12.65 -32.87
CA ASN A 4 -0.79 12.90 -31.67
C ASN A 4 -1.33 12.13 -30.46
N LEU A 5 -2.65 12.10 -30.27
CA LEU A 5 -3.28 11.33 -29.18
C LEU A 5 -3.05 9.82 -29.33
N ARG A 6 -3.13 9.28 -30.56
CA ARG A 6 -2.82 7.86 -30.83
C ARG A 6 -1.36 7.53 -30.54
N ASN A 7 -0.43 8.39 -30.94
CA ASN A 7 0.99 8.20 -30.70
C ASN A 7 1.31 8.22 -29.19
N ILE A 8 0.71 9.14 -28.44
CA ILE A 8 0.86 9.20 -26.97
C ILE A 8 0.31 7.94 -26.31
N GLN A 9 -0.87 7.47 -26.72
CA GLN A 9 -1.45 6.24 -26.17
C GLN A 9 -0.60 5.00 -26.47
N SER A 10 -0.01 4.91 -27.67
CA SER A 10 0.90 3.81 -28.01
C SER A 10 2.16 3.85 -27.15
N ALA A 11 2.79 5.03 -27.02
CA ALA A 11 3.98 5.20 -26.20
C ALA A 11 3.74 4.91 -24.71
N ILE A 12 2.54 5.15 -24.20
CA ILE A 12 2.16 4.81 -22.82
C ILE A 12 2.03 3.30 -22.61
N LYS A 13 1.52 2.56 -23.62
CA LYS A 13 1.35 1.09 -23.51
C LYS A 13 2.66 0.34 -23.37
N GLU A 14 3.76 0.88 -23.89
CA GLU A 14 5.11 0.33 -23.70
C GLU A 14 5.56 0.33 -22.23
N HIS A 15 4.87 1.10 -21.39
CA HIS A 15 5.16 1.23 -19.96
C HIS A 15 4.21 0.41 -19.06
N TYR A 16 3.33 -0.40 -19.65
CA TYR A 16 2.37 -1.21 -18.90
C TYR A 16 3.02 -2.41 -18.21
N TYR A 17 2.33 -2.94 -17.19
CA TYR A 17 2.78 -4.15 -16.49
C TYR A 17 3.04 -5.33 -17.44
N THR A 18 4.14 -6.00 -17.19
CA THR A 18 4.52 -7.27 -17.82
C THR A 18 4.55 -8.41 -16.79
N GLN A 19 4.68 -9.66 -17.25
CA GLN A 19 4.84 -10.81 -16.36
C GLN A 19 6.15 -10.78 -15.56
N ARG A 20 7.20 -10.16 -16.12
CA ARG A 20 8.45 -9.92 -15.38
C ARG A 20 8.21 -9.02 -14.16
N ASP A 21 7.19 -8.17 -14.27
CA ASP A 21 6.89 -7.18 -13.25
C ASP A 21 6.22 -7.83 -12.06
N ALA A 22 5.22 -8.67 -12.36
CA ALA A 22 4.59 -9.54 -11.39
C ALA A 22 5.65 -10.35 -10.62
N ALA A 23 6.61 -10.96 -11.31
CA ALA A 23 7.68 -11.74 -10.67
C ALA A 23 8.52 -10.92 -9.67
N THR A 24 8.78 -9.66 -9.98
CA THR A 24 9.53 -8.76 -9.08
C THR A 24 8.72 -8.41 -7.84
N PHE A 25 7.44 -8.07 -8.00
CA PHE A 25 6.58 -7.79 -6.85
C PHE A 25 6.27 -9.03 -6.04
N TYR A 26 6.18 -10.20 -6.68
CA TYR A 26 6.10 -11.46 -5.98
C TYR A 26 7.31 -11.67 -5.07
N LEU A 27 8.52 -11.43 -5.58
CA LEU A 27 9.72 -11.56 -4.75
C LEU A 27 9.65 -10.67 -3.49
N TYR A 28 9.22 -9.42 -3.61
CA TYR A 28 9.06 -8.54 -2.43
C TYR A 28 7.95 -9.02 -1.49
N ALA A 29 6.80 -9.39 -2.03
CA ALA A 29 5.68 -9.90 -1.24
C ALA A 29 6.04 -11.20 -0.50
N LEU A 30 7.00 -11.98 -1.04
CA LEU A 30 7.52 -13.20 -0.42
C LEU A 30 8.57 -12.92 0.65
N LEU A 31 9.52 -12.03 0.38
CA LEU A 31 10.70 -11.80 1.24
C LEU A 31 10.43 -10.87 2.43
N MET A 32 9.54 -9.89 2.28
CA MET A 32 9.33 -8.89 3.33
C MET A 32 8.59 -9.43 4.56
N PRO A 33 7.57 -10.30 4.46
CA PRO A 33 6.91 -10.85 5.66
C PRO A 33 7.84 -11.68 6.56
N PRO A 34 8.69 -12.61 6.05
CA PRO A 34 9.69 -13.27 6.88
C PRO A 34 10.66 -12.30 7.56
N LEU A 35 11.09 -11.25 6.88
CA LEU A 35 11.95 -10.22 7.47
C LEU A 35 11.22 -9.46 8.60
N ILE A 36 9.94 -9.15 8.42
CA ILE A 36 9.10 -8.53 9.45
C ILE A 36 8.95 -9.44 10.67
N TYR A 37 8.74 -10.74 10.47
CA TYR A 37 8.67 -11.71 11.58
C TYR A 37 10.03 -11.98 12.24
N LEU A 38 11.14 -11.85 11.51
CA LEU A 38 12.47 -11.83 12.11
C LEU A 38 12.64 -10.60 13.02
N LEU A 39 12.15 -9.43 12.60
CA LEU A 39 12.16 -8.23 13.44
C LEU A 39 11.26 -8.39 14.68
N LEU A 40 10.15 -9.13 14.59
CA LEU A 40 9.38 -9.53 15.77
C LEU A 40 10.24 -10.37 16.72
N ALA A 41 10.89 -11.42 16.23
CA ALA A 41 11.73 -12.28 17.07
C ALA A 41 12.86 -11.49 17.75
N ILE A 42 13.49 -10.56 17.03
CA ILE A 42 14.48 -9.62 17.59
C ILE A 42 13.84 -8.72 18.65
N SER A 43 12.65 -8.17 18.39
CA SER A 43 11.96 -7.30 19.35
C SER A 43 11.60 -8.02 20.65
N VAL A 44 11.21 -9.29 20.58
CA VAL A 44 10.94 -10.14 21.75
C VAL A 44 12.24 -10.44 22.49
N HIS A 45 13.30 -10.80 21.77
CA HIS A 45 14.58 -11.16 22.40
C HIS A 45 15.26 -9.99 23.13
N TYR A 46 15.11 -8.76 22.60
CA TYR A 46 15.75 -7.56 23.14
C TYR A 46 14.80 -6.60 23.87
N ASP A 47 13.53 -6.98 24.06
CA ASP A 47 12.47 -6.13 24.63
C ASP A 47 12.45 -4.71 24.00
N LEU A 48 12.41 -4.67 22.68
CA LEU A 48 12.45 -3.40 21.96
C LEU A 48 11.15 -2.62 22.19
N ALA A 49 11.28 -1.38 22.66
CA ALA A 49 10.14 -0.47 22.74
C ALA A 49 9.52 -0.21 21.36
N TRP A 50 8.19 -0.02 21.33
CA TRP A 50 7.40 0.12 20.10
C TRP A 50 7.93 1.18 19.11
N TYR A 51 8.53 2.27 19.57
CA TYR A 51 9.04 3.33 18.70
C TYR A 51 10.29 2.91 17.92
N TRP A 52 11.12 2.01 18.45
CA TRP A 52 12.21 1.40 17.69
C TRP A 52 11.67 0.47 16.62
N ILE A 53 10.59 -0.24 16.95
CA ILE A 53 9.92 -1.15 16.01
C ILE A 53 9.38 -0.36 14.82
N VAL A 54 8.79 0.82 15.03
CA VAL A 54 8.33 1.71 13.94
C VAL A 54 9.46 1.99 12.94
N LEU A 55 10.65 2.34 13.43
CA LEU A 55 11.80 2.69 12.60
C LEU A 55 12.34 1.48 11.83
N LEU A 56 12.44 0.32 12.48
CA LEU A 56 13.01 -0.89 11.90
C LEU A 56 12.06 -1.57 10.90
N ILE A 57 10.76 -1.58 11.20
CA ILE A 57 9.75 -2.27 10.41
C ILE A 57 9.27 -1.43 9.23
N GLY A 58 9.35 -0.09 9.33
CA GLY A 58 8.86 0.82 8.31
C GLY A 58 9.36 0.48 6.90
N PRO A 59 10.67 0.33 6.69
CA PRO A 59 11.22 0.03 5.36
C PRO A 59 10.74 -1.29 4.73
N PRO A 60 10.85 -2.47 5.37
CA PRO A 60 10.34 -3.72 4.77
C PRO A 60 8.81 -3.72 4.63
N LEU A 61 8.10 -3.07 5.55
CA LEU A 61 6.65 -2.93 5.50
C LEU A 61 6.20 -2.12 4.28
N GLY A 62 6.84 -0.99 3.99
CA GLY A 62 6.51 -0.17 2.83
C GLY A 62 6.79 -0.87 1.51
N ARG A 63 7.90 -1.62 1.45
CA ARG A 63 8.21 -2.46 0.28
C ARG A 63 7.16 -3.54 0.06
N TRP A 64 6.71 -4.19 1.13
CA TRP A 64 5.64 -5.19 1.05
C TRP A 64 4.31 -4.57 0.62
N ALA A 65 3.93 -3.45 1.23
CA ALA A 65 2.66 -2.77 0.97
C ALA A 65 2.59 -2.32 -0.49
N ILE A 66 3.64 -1.68 -1.01
CA ILE A 66 3.68 -1.26 -2.41
C ILE A 66 3.76 -2.45 -3.38
N ALA A 67 4.52 -3.50 -3.06
CA ALA A 67 4.49 -4.69 -3.91
C ALA A 67 3.10 -5.34 -3.98
N THR A 68 2.38 -5.40 -2.86
CA THR A 68 1.01 -5.90 -2.77
C THR A 68 0.04 -5.02 -3.56
N HIS A 69 0.16 -3.69 -3.40
CA HIS A 69 -0.58 -2.67 -4.14
C HIS A 69 -0.43 -2.83 -5.66
N GLU A 70 0.81 -2.93 -6.16
CA GLU A 70 1.09 -3.08 -7.58
C GLU A 70 0.52 -4.40 -8.14
N LEU A 71 0.58 -5.48 -7.35
CA LEU A 71 0.01 -6.76 -7.73
C LEU A 71 -1.53 -6.74 -7.84
N PHE A 72 -2.23 -5.82 -7.19
CA PHE A 72 -3.67 -5.67 -7.37
C PHE A 72 -4.05 -5.23 -8.80
N HIS A 73 -3.17 -4.49 -9.46
CA HIS A 73 -3.37 -4.01 -10.83
C HIS A 73 -3.07 -5.06 -11.89
N ILE A 74 -2.24 -6.05 -11.57
CA ILE A 74 -1.87 -7.10 -12.51
C ILE A 74 -2.99 -8.14 -12.59
N PRO A 75 -3.61 -8.36 -13.77
CA PRO A 75 -4.66 -9.35 -13.91
C PRO A 75 -4.09 -10.78 -13.91
N GLY A 76 -4.89 -11.72 -13.42
CA GLY A 76 -4.61 -13.16 -13.51
C GLY A 76 -4.51 -13.84 -12.15
N PRO A 77 -4.18 -15.15 -12.14
CA PRO A 77 -3.99 -15.89 -10.90
C PRO A 77 -2.70 -15.45 -10.21
N HIS A 78 -2.80 -15.18 -8.90
CA HIS A 78 -1.65 -14.91 -8.05
C HIS A 78 -1.30 -16.12 -7.18
N PRO A 79 -0.02 -16.31 -6.81
CA PRO A 79 0.42 -17.35 -5.89
C PRO A 79 -0.37 -17.33 -4.57
N LEU A 80 -0.62 -18.52 -3.99
CA LEU A 80 -1.39 -18.64 -2.75
C LEU A 80 -0.80 -17.83 -1.60
N TRP A 81 0.52 -17.76 -1.49
CA TRP A 81 1.19 -17.03 -0.41
C TRP A 81 1.06 -15.50 -0.54
N VAL A 82 0.88 -14.97 -1.76
CA VAL A 82 0.50 -13.56 -1.99
C VAL A 82 -0.92 -13.34 -1.47
N ARG A 83 -1.84 -14.21 -1.91
CA ARG A 83 -3.25 -14.12 -1.57
C ARG A 83 -3.53 -14.30 -0.08
N ALA A 84 -2.63 -14.98 0.62
CA ALA A 84 -2.70 -15.19 2.05
C ALA A 84 -2.50 -13.89 2.85
N LEU A 85 -1.80 -12.88 2.29
CA LEU A 85 -1.44 -11.63 2.96
C LEU A 85 -0.91 -11.89 4.39
N PRO A 86 0.28 -12.49 4.51
CA PRO A 86 0.71 -13.13 5.76
C PRO A 86 1.03 -12.15 6.90
N ILE A 87 1.04 -10.84 6.67
CA ILE A 87 1.24 -9.84 7.74
C ILE A 87 -0.08 -9.61 8.46
N THR A 88 -0.08 -9.83 9.77
CA THR A 88 -1.30 -9.79 10.59
C THR A 88 -1.38 -8.49 11.40
N PHE A 89 -1.98 -7.45 10.81
CA PHE A 89 -2.18 -6.17 11.50
C PHE A 89 -3.28 -6.20 12.57
N SER A 90 -4.18 -7.18 12.51
CA SER A 90 -5.40 -7.26 13.32
C SER A 90 -5.99 -8.68 13.28
N PRO A 91 -6.79 -9.10 14.27
CA PRO A 91 -7.69 -10.25 14.10
C PRO A 91 -8.79 -9.98 13.05
N PHE A 92 -9.09 -8.73 12.72
CA PHE A 92 -10.10 -8.38 11.72
C PHE A 92 -9.42 -7.99 10.40
N ASN A 93 -9.05 -8.97 9.58
CA ASN A 93 -8.41 -8.74 8.28
C ASN A 93 -9.20 -9.36 7.11
N VAL A 94 -9.50 -8.57 6.09
CA VAL A 94 -10.12 -9.05 4.83
C VAL A 94 -9.09 -9.65 3.88
N GLY A 95 -9.51 -10.56 3.00
CA GLY A 95 -8.62 -11.30 2.10
C GLY A 95 -8.06 -10.45 0.97
N TRP A 96 -7.19 -11.07 0.18
CA TRP A 96 -6.64 -10.49 -1.03
C TRP A 96 -7.73 -9.97 -1.97
N ASP A 97 -8.77 -10.77 -2.21
CA ASP A 97 -9.81 -10.45 -3.18
C ASP A 97 -10.60 -9.21 -2.73
N GLU A 98 -10.83 -9.06 -1.42
CA GLU A 98 -11.51 -7.92 -0.83
C GLU A 98 -10.65 -6.65 -0.86
N TYR A 99 -9.39 -6.73 -0.43
CA TYR A 99 -8.48 -5.57 -0.52
C TYR A 99 -8.26 -5.13 -1.97
N ARG A 100 -8.15 -6.09 -2.90
CA ARG A 100 -8.07 -5.79 -4.34
C ARG A 100 -9.32 -5.08 -4.84
N ALA A 101 -10.50 -5.53 -4.42
CA ALA A 101 -11.76 -4.89 -4.81
C ALA A 101 -11.89 -3.48 -4.23
N GLU A 102 -11.50 -3.27 -2.97
CA GLU A 102 -11.46 -1.97 -2.32
C GLU A 102 -10.51 -1.02 -3.07
N HIS A 103 -9.28 -1.46 -3.32
CA HIS A 103 -8.26 -0.71 -4.05
C HIS A 103 -8.69 -0.33 -5.49
N LEU A 104 -9.25 -1.27 -6.25
CA LEU A 104 -9.75 -0.97 -7.60
C LEU A 104 -10.97 -0.03 -7.56
N GLY A 105 -11.79 -0.11 -6.51
CA GLY A 105 -12.85 0.84 -6.25
C GLY A 105 -12.32 2.24 -5.95
N HIS A 106 -11.24 2.33 -5.18
CA HIS A 106 -10.51 3.58 -4.91
C HIS A 106 -10.00 4.21 -6.20
N HIS A 107 -9.40 3.45 -7.13
CA HIS A 107 -9.00 3.98 -8.44
C HIS A 107 -10.18 4.51 -9.28
N LYS A 108 -11.36 3.89 -9.15
CA LYS A 108 -12.56 4.31 -9.88
C LYS A 108 -13.20 5.56 -9.31
N HIS A 109 -13.15 5.71 -7.98
CA HIS A 109 -13.83 6.77 -7.24
C HIS A 109 -12.85 7.61 -6.42
N THR A 110 -11.64 7.80 -6.93
CA THR A 110 -10.54 8.41 -6.18
C THR A 110 -10.92 9.76 -5.57
N ALA A 111 -10.63 9.91 -4.28
CA ALA A 111 -10.73 11.17 -3.55
C ALA A 111 -12.14 11.81 -3.57
N ASN A 112 -13.18 11.00 -3.60
CA ASN A 112 -14.56 11.46 -3.46
C ASN A 112 -15.37 10.55 -2.50
N PRO A 113 -16.58 10.96 -2.07
CA PRO A 113 -17.36 10.18 -1.11
C PRO A 113 -17.82 8.80 -1.57
N GLN A 114 -17.72 8.48 -2.87
CA GLN A 114 -17.99 7.14 -3.41
C GLN A 114 -16.76 6.21 -3.34
N ASP A 115 -15.59 6.75 -2.98
CA ASP A 115 -14.38 5.98 -2.70
C ASP A 115 -14.65 4.98 -1.56
N PRO A 116 -14.46 3.67 -1.75
CA PRO A 116 -14.62 2.72 -0.64
C PRO A 116 -13.63 2.97 0.50
N GLU A 117 -12.54 3.70 0.23
CA GLU A 117 -11.50 4.07 1.20
C GLU A 117 -11.71 5.49 1.75
N TRP A 118 -12.84 6.14 1.45
CA TRP A 118 -13.13 7.51 1.88
C TRP A 118 -13.01 7.73 3.39
N TRP A 119 -13.22 6.70 4.21
CA TRP A 119 -13.11 6.78 5.67
C TRP A 119 -11.67 6.97 6.16
N ARG A 120 -10.65 6.60 5.38
CA ARG A 120 -9.23 6.87 5.65
C ARG A 120 -8.64 8.02 4.83
N ILE A 121 -9.38 8.54 3.86
CA ILE A 121 -8.99 9.70 3.03
C ILE A 121 -9.66 11.00 3.53
N GLY A 122 -10.96 10.95 3.81
CA GLY A 122 -11.80 12.11 4.10
C GLY A 122 -11.85 12.53 5.56
N GLY A 123 -12.27 13.78 5.78
CA GLY A 123 -12.63 14.30 7.11
C GLY A 123 -11.49 14.92 7.92
N GLY A 124 -10.39 15.29 7.27
CA GLY A 124 -9.26 16.00 7.86
C GLY A 124 -8.19 15.09 8.47
N HIS A 125 -7.01 15.66 8.73
CA HIS A 125 -5.77 14.93 9.06
C HIS A 125 -5.89 13.95 10.23
N LEU A 126 -6.52 14.36 11.34
CA LEU A 126 -6.65 13.49 12.52
C LEU A 126 -7.59 12.31 12.26
N ARG A 127 -8.74 12.57 11.63
CA ARG A 127 -9.71 11.52 11.33
C ARG A 127 -9.16 10.52 10.33
N SER A 128 -8.48 10.98 9.27
CA SER A 128 -7.85 10.10 8.30
C SER A 128 -6.75 9.27 8.94
N PHE A 129 -5.91 9.85 9.80
CA PHE A 129 -4.86 9.12 10.51
C PHE A 129 -5.43 8.03 11.43
N LEU A 130 -6.51 8.33 12.16
CA LEU A 130 -7.23 7.31 12.93
C LEU A 130 -7.82 6.22 12.02
N GLY A 131 -8.33 6.59 10.85
CA GLY A 131 -8.74 5.62 9.81
C GLY A 131 -7.59 4.67 9.45
N CYS A 132 -6.43 5.21 9.06
CA CYS A 132 -5.24 4.43 8.72
C CYS A 132 -4.76 3.54 9.88
N LEU A 133 -4.90 3.98 11.14
CA LEU A 133 -4.61 3.15 12.31
C LEU A 133 -5.52 1.93 12.42
N PHE A 134 -6.77 2.00 11.96
CA PHE A 134 -7.79 0.94 12.00
C PHE A 134 -8.09 0.39 10.62
N VAL A 135 -7.08 0.33 9.76
CA VAL A 135 -7.28 0.03 8.35
C VAL A 135 -7.91 -1.36 8.10
N SER A 136 -7.42 -2.36 8.84
CA SER A 136 -7.89 -3.74 8.74
C SER A 136 -9.33 -3.89 9.24
N GLU A 137 -9.63 -3.28 10.40
CA GLU A 137 -10.96 -3.28 10.99
C GLU A 137 -11.97 -2.53 10.11
N GLY A 138 -11.57 -1.37 9.57
CA GLY A 138 -12.36 -0.56 8.65
C GLY A 138 -12.71 -1.33 7.39
N ALA A 139 -11.71 -1.90 6.72
CA ALA A 139 -11.91 -2.73 5.53
C ALA A 139 -12.84 -3.93 5.83
N ALA A 140 -12.65 -4.61 6.96
CA ALA A 140 -13.51 -5.71 7.39
C ALA A 140 -14.96 -5.27 7.62
N TYR A 141 -15.16 -4.18 8.35
CA TYR A 141 -16.49 -3.62 8.60
C TYR A 141 -17.20 -3.24 7.30
N HIS A 142 -16.53 -2.50 6.41
CA HIS A 142 -17.09 -2.05 5.14
C HIS A 142 -17.41 -3.23 4.21
N HIS A 143 -16.53 -4.24 4.15
CA HIS A 143 -16.78 -5.45 3.37
C HIS A 143 -18.01 -6.23 3.87
N LEU A 144 -18.08 -6.49 5.19
CA LEU A 144 -19.18 -7.24 5.79
C LEU A 144 -20.51 -6.51 5.66
N LYS A 145 -20.49 -5.17 5.78
CA LYS A 145 -21.67 -4.33 5.56
C LYS A 145 -22.19 -4.42 4.12
N ALA A 146 -21.31 -4.50 3.14
CA ALA A 146 -21.68 -4.55 1.72
C ALA A 146 -22.10 -5.95 1.24
N ASN A 147 -21.52 -7.03 1.79
CA ASN A 147 -21.65 -8.39 1.24
C ASN A 147 -22.38 -9.38 2.16
N GLY A 148 -22.86 -8.90 3.32
CA GLY A 148 -23.33 -9.75 4.41
C GLY A 148 -22.16 -10.37 5.17
N TRP A 149 -22.45 -11.00 6.32
CA TRP A 149 -21.46 -11.56 7.25
C TRP A 149 -20.74 -12.82 6.72
N LYS A 150 -20.19 -12.76 5.50
CA LYS A 150 -19.47 -13.85 4.83
C LYS A 150 -17.98 -13.64 4.99
N LEU A 151 -17.36 -14.37 5.91
CA LEU A 151 -15.91 -14.39 6.10
C LEU A 151 -15.30 -15.47 5.20
N ASN A 152 -14.24 -15.14 4.47
CA ASN A 152 -13.54 -16.11 3.63
C ASN A 152 -12.51 -16.94 4.44
N ARG A 153 -12.01 -18.03 3.84
CA ARG A 153 -11.00 -18.89 4.48
C ARG A 153 -9.70 -18.17 4.88
N TRP A 154 -9.35 -17.07 4.20
CA TRP A 154 -8.14 -16.30 4.49
C TRP A 154 -8.29 -15.46 5.77
N TRP A 155 -9.51 -15.05 6.11
CA TRP A 155 -9.80 -14.46 7.41
C TRP A 155 -9.46 -15.44 8.54
N LEU A 156 -9.89 -16.70 8.44
CA LEU A 156 -9.58 -17.72 9.45
C LEU A 156 -8.07 -17.98 9.55
N TYR A 157 -7.38 -18.14 8.43
CA TYR A 157 -5.92 -18.32 8.40
C TYR A 157 -5.18 -17.20 9.14
N ARG A 158 -5.53 -15.93 8.87
CA ARG A 158 -4.88 -14.79 9.53
C ARG A 158 -5.26 -14.63 10.99
N ASN A 159 -6.47 -15.01 11.38
CA ASN A 159 -6.85 -15.05 12.80
C ASN A 159 -6.03 -16.09 13.54
N ILE A 160 -5.91 -17.31 12.99
CA ILE A 160 -5.07 -18.35 13.56
C ILE A 160 -3.62 -17.86 13.66
N LEU A 161 -3.09 -17.24 12.60
CA LEU A 161 -1.74 -16.70 12.58
C LEU A 161 -1.54 -15.60 13.63
N PHE A 162 -2.43 -14.61 13.70
CA PHE A 162 -2.38 -13.51 14.67
C PHE A 162 -2.36 -14.04 16.10
N TRP A 163 -3.33 -14.90 16.45
CA TRP A 163 -3.42 -15.45 17.79
C TRP A 163 -2.25 -16.39 18.10
N SER A 164 -1.80 -17.21 17.16
CA SER A 164 -0.62 -18.07 17.35
C SER A 164 0.62 -17.25 17.66
N ILE A 165 0.84 -16.14 16.94
CA ILE A 165 1.97 -15.26 17.20
C ILE A 165 1.83 -14.59 18.57
N PHE A 166 0.64 -14.08 18.92
CA PHE A 166 0.38 -13.50 20.24
C PHE A 166 0.68 -14.50 21.38
N TYR A 167 0.19 -15.74 21.26
CA TYR A 167 0.43 -16.78 22.26
C TYR A 167 1.91 -17.16 22.39
N LEU A 168 2.65 -17.18 21.27
CA LEU A 168 4.08 -17.54 21.26
C LEU A 168 4.98 -16.39 21.75
N ALA A 169 4.66 -15.15 21.39
CA ALA A 169 5.47 -13.98 21.69
C ALA A 169 5.03 -13.22 22.95
N GLY A 170 3.93 -13.61 23.60
CA GLY A 170 3.51 -13.05 24.88
C GLY A 170 3.14 -11.57 24.82
N TRP A 171 3.52 -10.82 25.85
CA TRP A 171 3.17 -9.40 25.99
C TRP A 171 4.01 -8.52 25.06
N GLU A 172 5.21 -8.97 24.71
CA GLU A 172 6.15 -8.34 23.79
C GLU A 172 5.53 -8.22 22.39
N PHE A 173 4.63 -9.15 22.02
CA PHE A 173 3.82 -9.01 20.82
C PHE A 173 3.02 -7.70 20.80
N ILE A 174 2.52 -7.21 21.94
CA ILE A 174 1.73 -5.97 21.99
C ILE A 174 2.59 -4.76 21.61
N GLN A 175 3.83 -4.69 22.10
CA GLN A 175 4.78 -3.63 21.71
C GLN A 175 5.07 -3.68 20.21
N PHE A 176 5.34 -4.87 19.70
CA PHE A 176 5.55 -5.08 18.27
C PHE A 176 4.33 -4.72 17.43
N TRP A 177 3.16 -5.16 17.85
CA TRP A 177 1.89 -4.92 17.18
C TRP A 177 1.56 -3.42 17.13
N ILE A 178 1.75 -2.69 18.23
CA ILE A 178 1.62 -1.22 18.26
C ILE A 178 2.61 -0.56 17.29
N GLY A 179 3.87 -0.98 17.30
CA GLY A 179 4.90 -0.46 16.38
C GLY A 179 4.57 -0.74 14.91
N LEU A 180 4.16 -1.97 14.58
CA LEU A 180 3.73 -2.40 13.25
C LEU A 180 2.54 -1.56 12.74
N ARG A 181 1.50 -1.41 13.57
CA ARG A 181 0.31 -0.64 13.21
C ARG A 181 0.63 0.84 13.02
N THR A 182 1.46 1.40 13.89
CA THR A 182 1.86 2.81 13.78
C THR A 182 2.68 3.04 12.52
N ALA A 183 3.64 2.16 12.21
CA ALA A 183 4.43 2.24 10.99
C ALA A 183 3.56 2.12 9.73
N TYR A 184 2.61 1.18 9.73
CA TYR A 184 1.66 1.03 8.63
C TYR A 184 0.79 2.27 8.48
N ALA A 185 0.19 2.76 9.57
CA ALA A 185 -0.71 3.90 9.55
C ALA A 185 -0.03 5.18 9.06
N ILE A 186 1.24 5.42 9.41
CA ILE A 186 1.99 6.56 8.89
C ILE A 186 2.14 6.47 7.37
N GLN A 187 2.53 5.29 6.86
CA GLN A 187 2.72 5.08 5.43
C GLN A 187 1.41 5.15 4.66
N ASP A 188 0.38 4.47 5.17
CA ASP A 188 -0.97 4.46 4.62
C ASP A 188 -1.58 5.86 4.63
N TRP A 189 -1.37 6.65 5.69
CA TRP A 189 -1.84 8.03 5.76
C TRP A 189 -1.12 8.95 4.77
N ILE A 190 0.20 8.80 4.61
CA ILE A 190 0.92 9.51 3.55
C ILE A 190 0.29 9.17 2.21
N PHE A 191 0.15 7.88 1.91
CA PHE A 191 -0.26 7.39 0.60
C PHE A 191 -1.74 7.69 0.27
N ASN A 192 -2.66 7.49 1.21
CA ASN A 192 -4.11 7.63 1.00
C ASN A 192 -4.63 9.02 1.34
N HIS A 193 -4.10 9.69 2.36
CA HIS A 193 -4.63 10.99 2.77
C HIS A 193 -3.79 12.14 2.24
N TYR A 194 -2.49 12.18 2.53
CA TYR A 194 -1.64 13.32 2.17
C TYR A 194 -1.50 13.50 0.65
N LEU A 195 -1.48 12.42 -0.12
CA LEU A 195 -1.49 12.47 -1.58
C LEU A 195 -2.87 12.79 -2.18
N HIS A 196 -3.94 12.77 -1.39
CA HIS A 196 -5.30 13.01 -1.86
C HIS A 196 -6.01 14.21 -1.23
N TYR A 197 -5.36 14.89 -0.29
CA TYR A 197 -5.90 16.07 0.37
C TYR A 197 -4.82 17.13 0.56
N GLN A 198 -4.86 18.17 -0.26
CA GLN A 198 -3.95 19.30 -0.20
C GLN A 198 -4.71 20.61 -0.36
N HIS A 199 -4.25 21.67 0.29
CA HIS A 199 -4.86 23.00 0.20
C HIS A 199 -6.37 23.03 0.51
N LYS A 200 -6.83 22.14 1.40
CA LYS A 200 -8.25 21.92 1.76
C LYS A 200 -9.13 21.35 0.65
N GLU A 201 -8.54 20.84 -0.42
CA GLU A 201 -9.21 20.22 -1.55
C GLU A 201 -8.86 18.74 -1.65
N TYR A 202 -9.80 17.95 -2.17
CA TYR A 202 -9.58 16.54 -2.46
C TYR A 202 -9.24 16.36 -3.92
N GLY A 203 -8.25 15.51 -4.20
CA GLY A 203 -7.75 15.24 -5.54
C GLY A 203 -6.71 14.13 -5.54
N THR A 204 -5.83 14.11 -6.53
CA THR A 204 -4.62 13.30 -6.49
C THR A 204 -3.45 14.22 -6.80
N TYR A 205 -2.52 14.32 -5.86
CA TYR A 205 -1.47 15.29 -5.88
C TYR A 205 -0.10 14.62 -5.99
N ARG A 206 0.74 15.22 -6.82
CA ARG A 206 2.15 14.88 -6.89
C ARG A 206 2.88 15.46 -5.69
N VAL A 207 3.80 14.69 -5.12
CA VAL A 207 4.71 15.19 -4.07
C VAL A 207 6.11 15.30 -4.64
N THR A 208 6.82 16.35 -4.24
CA THR A 208 8.24 16.52 -4.55
C THR A 208 9.05 16.48 -3.26
N LEU A 209 10.24 15.90 -3.34
CA LEU A 209 11.21 15.90 -2.25
C LEU A 209 12.49 16.59 -2.73
N PRO A 210 13.24 17.24 -1.82
CA PRO A 210 14.61 17.60 -2.11
C PRO A 210 15.41 16.38 -2.58
N LYS A 211 16.29 16.54 -3.58
CA LYS A 211 17.00 15.41 -4.23
C LYS A 211 17.74 14.50 -3.24
N TRP A 212 18.35 15.08 -2.20
CA TRP A 212 19.06 14.33 -1.17
C TRP A 212 18.10 13.46 -0.35
N LEU A 213 16.90 13.95 -0.05
CA LEU A 213 15.88 13.21 0.69
C LEU A 213 15.26 12.11 -0.19
N GLU A 214 14.96 12.40 -1.46
CA GLU A 214 14.54 11.37 -2.43
C GLU A 214 15.57 10.23 -2.49
N TRP A 215 16.86 10.55 -2.55
CA TRP A 215 17.92 9.55 -2.62
C TRP A 215 18.00 8.69 -1.34
N ILE A 216 18.01 9.31 -0.14
CA ILE A 216 18.02 8.58 1.14
C ILE A 216 16.78 7.70 1.26
N SER A 217 15.60 8.25 0.98
CA SER A 217 14.34 7.51 1.06
C SER A 217 14.33 6.31 0.11
N LYS A 218 14.92 6.43 -1.09
CA LYS A 218 15.04 5.30 -2.04
C LYS A 218 15.98 4.20 -1.57
N ILE A 219 17.02 4.54 -0.82
CA ILE A 219 17.90 3.54 -0.20
C ILE A 219 17.14 2.77 0.88
N ILE A 220 16.45 3.51 1.76
CA ILE A 220 15.75 2.94 2.91
C ILE A 220 14.51 2.14 2.44
N TYR A 221 13.54 2.83 1.84
CA TYR A 221 12.23 2.26 1.47
C TYR A 221 12.24 1.56 0.11
N GLY A 222 13.32 1.69 -0.67
CA GLY A 222 13.40 1.16 -2.01
C GLY A 222 12.87 2.13 -3.06
N LYS A 223 13.43 2.04 -4.27
CA LYS A 223 13.09 2.91 -5.40
C LYS A 223 11.60 2.89 -5.73
N TYR A 224 10.97 1.72 -5.75
CA TYR A 224 9.58 1.54 -6.16
C TYR A 224 8.60 2.17 -5.18
N THR A 225 8.81 1.98 -3.88
CA THR A 225 7.97 2.60 -2.85
C THR A 225 7.97 4.12 -2.98
N ILE A 226 9.15 4.71 -3.17
CA ILE A 226 9.28 6.16 -3.31
C ILE A 226 8.74 6.65 -4.65
N ASP A 227 9.02 5.95 -5.75
CA ASP A 227 8.48 6.37 -7.06
C ASP A 227 6.94 6.25 -7.10
N ALA A 228 6.32 5.22 -6.52
CA ALA A 228 4.87 5.14 -6.37
C ALA A 228 4.30 6.35 -5.61
N THR A 229 4.94 6.71 -4.48
CA THR A 229 4.52 7.83 -3.65
C THR A 229 4.67 9.18 -4.36
N LEU A 230 5.80 9.41 -5.05
CA LEU A 230 6.09 10.71 -5.68
C LEU A 230 5.32 10.93 -6.98
N PHE A 231 4.89 9.86 -7.66
CA PHE A 231 4.21 9.91 -8.96
C PHE A 231 2.82 9.26 -8.91
N HIS A 232 2.16 9.37 -7.76
CA HIS A 232 0.86 8.77 -7.49
C HIS A 232 -0.27 9.36 -8.37
N ASP A 233 -0.14 10.62 -8.76
CA ASP A 233 -1.01 11.28 -9.74
C ASP A 233 -0.99 10.57 -11.10
N ILE A 234 0.20 10.20 -11.60
CA ILE A 234 0.34 9.43 -12.84
C ILE A 234 -0.24 8.03 -12.67
N HIS A 235 -0.03 7.41 -11.51
CA HIS A 235 -0.58 6.10 -11.18
C HIS A 235 -2.12 6.10 -11.20
N HIS A 236 -2.78 7.08 -10.59
CA HIS A 236 -4.23 7.23 -10.67
C HIS A 236 -4.73 7.58 -12.07
N GLY A 237 -3.94 8.37 -12.83
CA GLY A 237 -4.25 8.69 -14.22
C GLY A 237 -4.21 7.48 -15.15
N ASN A 238 -3.34 6.50 -14.87
CA ASN A 238 -3.30 5.23 -15.59
C ASN A 238 -2.69 4.10 -14.74
N ALA A 239 -3.57 3.36 -14.06
CA ALA A 239 -3.22 2.30 -13.13
C ALA A 239 -2.51 1.09 -13.77
N ASN A 240 -2.44 0.99 -15.10
CA ASN A 240 -1.74 -0.11 -15.78
C ASN A 240 -0.24 0.15 -15.94
N ILE A 241 0.24 1.37 -15.69
CA ILE A 241 1.65 1.73 -15.80
C ILE A 241 2.41 1.14 -14.61
N ALA A 242 3.44 0.34 -14.89
CA ALA A 242 4.28 -0.22 -13.84
C ALA A 242 5.01 0.89 -13.06
N VAL A 243 5.12 0.74 -11.73
CA VAL A 243 5.71 1.77 -10.83
C VAL A 243 7.04 2.38 -11.30
N TRP A 244 7.96 1.58 -11.86
CA TRP A 244 9.27 2.10 -12.29
C TRP A 244 9.20 2.97 -13.55
N ASN A 245 8.11 2.88 -14.31
CA ASN A 245 7.87 3.72 -15.48
C ASN A 245 7.16 5.02 -15.13
N LEU A 246 6.58 5.16 -13.93
CA LEU A 246 5.82 6.35 -13.53
C LEU A 246 6.63 7.64 -13.68
N LYS A 247 7.89 7.64 -13.20
CA LYS A 247 8.80 8.80 -13.34
C LYS A 247 9.04 9.16 -14.81
N THR A 248 9.29 8.18 -15.66
CA THR A 248 9.54 8.38 -17.09
C THR A 248 8.31 8.94 -17.80
N VAL A 249 7.13 8.40 -17.48
CA VAL A 249 5.86 8.89 -18.06
C VAL A 249 5.55 10.30 -17.57
N ALA A 250 5.77 10.60 -16.28
CA ALA A 250 5.61 11.94 -15.72
C ALA A 250 6.47 12.97 -16.47
N GLN A 251 7.76 12.66 -16.68
CA GLN A 251 8.69 13.54 -17.39
C GLN A 251 8.24 13.80 -18.84
N LYS A 252 7.75 12.77 -19.54
CA LYS A 252 7.20 12.93 -20.90
C LYS A 252 5.94 13.81 -20.86
N HIS A 253 5.02 13.57 -19.92
CA HIS A 253 3.77 14.31 -19.79
C HIS A 253 3.99 15.79 -19.47
N ASP A 254 4.93 16.10 -18.56
CA ASP A 254 5.30 17.48 -18.22
C ASP A 254 5.90 18.22 -19.43
N ALA A 255 6.71 17.53 -20.25
CA ALA A 255 7.26 18.09 -21.47
C ALA A 255 6.17 18.45 -22.50
N PHE A 256 5.07 17.68 -22.56
CA PHE A 256 3.94 17.98 -23.45
C PHE A 256 3.07 19.14 -22.97
N LYS A 257 2.94 19.37 -21.66
CA LYS A 257 2.17 20.52 -21.13
C LYS A 257 2.86 21.87 -21.35
N LEU A 258 4.16 21.86 -21.62
CA LEU A 258 4.98 23.06 -21.85
C LEU A 258 5.10 23.44 -23.34
N GLN A 259 4.49 22.66 -24.24
CA GLN A 259 4.39 22.94 -25.68
C GLN A 259 3.02 23.52 -26.03
#